data_AF-A0A6M6BKW1-F1
#
_entry.id   AF-A0A6M6BKW1-F1
#
_cell.length_a   1.000
_cell.length_b   1.000
_cell.length_c   1.000
_cell.angle_alpha   90.00
_cell.angle_beta   90.00
_cell.angle_gamma   90.00
#
_symmetry.space_group_name_H-M   'P 1'
#
loop_
_entity.id
_entity.type
_entity.pdbx_description
1 polymer ?
#
loop_
_entity_poly.entity_id
_entity_poly.type
_entity_poly.pdbx_seq_one_letter_code
_entity_poly.pdbx_strand_id
1 'polypeptide(L)'
;MADATGRLVYQVIRSRRMTTADAWKVDSVLTISASQRNVLELRNNTRRVELVFPITEGKQWDSNAFNTLSLEDLDPDALANRNYEVLNRSYINVGQSFSIASNGKTYSYPNTVTTLNDLSNARTGVNAYYYTVLRNVYAQGVGPIYRARRRYIYCQTGNCTPNPAYIYLGQSRSEVLVDSSK
;
A
#
# COMPACT_ATOMS: atom_id res chain seq x y z
N MET A 1 -19.53 -9.66 -6.19
CA MET A 1 -19.94 -11.07 -5.97
C MET A 1 -20.01 -11.31 -4.47
N ALA A 2 -20.84 -12.23 -3.97
CA ALA A 2 -20.80 -12.63 -2.56
C ALA A 2 -19.84 -13.81 -2.42
N ASP A 3 -19.01 -13.85 -1.37
CA ASP A 3 -18.26 -15.06 -1.03
C ASP A 3 -19.16 -16.14 -0.41
N ALA A 4 -18.59 -17.31 -0.09
CA ALA A 4 -19.29 -18.42 0.55
C ALA A 4 -19.92 -18.08 1.92
N THR A 5 -19.62 -16.90 2.48
CA THR A 5 -20.20 -16.38 3.73
C THR A 5 -21.19 -15.25 3.51
N GLY A 6 -21.56 -14.95 2.26
CA GLY A 6 -22.47 -13.87 1.90
C GLY A 6 -21.82 -12.48 1.93
N ARG A 7 -20.49 -12.38 2.11
CA ARG A 7 -19.81 -11.07 2.16
C ARG A 7 -19.58 -10.53 0.78
N LEU A 8 -19.77 -9.22 0.62
CA LEU A 8 -19.49 -8.54 -0.63
C LEU A 8 -17.99 -8.54 -0.90
N VAL A 9 -17.65 -9.13 -2.03
CA VAL A 9 -16.30 -9.26 -2.54
C VAL A 9 -16.22 -8.62 -3.92
N TYR A 10 -15.22 -7.77 -4.09
CA TYR A 10 -14.89 -7.10 -5.33
C TYR A 10 -13.65 -7.75 -5.93
N GLN A 11 -13.75 -8.17 -7.18
CA GLN A 11 -12.59 -8.58 -7.97
C GLN A 11 -12.12 -7.38 -8.77
N VAL A 12 -10.84 -7.07 -8.64
CA VAL A 12 -10.18 -5.99 -9.39
C VAL A 12 -9.18 -6.64 -10.35
N ILE A 13 -9.44 -6.47 -11.64
CA ILE A 13 -8.54 -6.92 -12.71
C ILE A 13 -7.71 -5.72 -13.14
N ARG A 14 -6.42 -5.72 -12.80
CA ARG A 14 -5.49 -4.71 -13.29
C ARG A 14 -4.96 -5.14 -14.64
N SER A 15 -5.03 -4.23 -15.60
CA SER A 15 -4.33 -4.37 -16.89
C SER A 15 -3.16 -3.39 -16.97
N ARG A 16 -2.09 -3.77 -17.67
CA ARG A 16 -0.95 -2.89 -17.99
C ARG A 16 -0.57 -3.00 -19.47
N ARG A 17 0.08 -1.96 -19.97
CA ARG A 17 0.78 -1.94 -21.25
C ARG A 17 2.18 -1.36 -21.05
N MET A 18 3.17 -1.84 -21.80
CA MET A 18 4.57 -1.43 -21.63
C MET A 18 4.84 -0.12 -22.35
N THR A 19 4.26 0.05 -23.53
CA THR A 19 4.33 1.29 -24.32
C THR A 19 2.94 1.84 -24.58
N THR A 20 2.87 3.08 -25.09
CA THR A 20 1.60 3.71 -25.50
C THR A 20 0.97 3.03 -26.71
N ALA A 21 1.77 2.33 -27.53
CA ALA A 21 1.31 1.61 -28.72
C ALA A 21 0.79 0.20 -28.40
N ASP A 22 1.18 -0.38 -27.26
CA ASP A 22 0.76 -1.74 -26.89
C ASP A 22 -0.71 -1.81 -26.47
N ALA A 23 -1.34 -2.94 -26.78
CA ALA A 23 -2.63 -3.30 -26.23
C ALA A 23 -2.55 -3.53 -24.71
N TRP A 24 -3.61 -3.17 -24.00
CA TRP A 24 -3.75 -3.49 -22.57
C TRP A 24 -3.82 -5.00 -22.37
N LYS A 25 -3.00 -5.52 -21.46
CA LYS A 25 -3.00 -6.92 -21.07
C LYS A 25 -3.27 -7.05 -19.58
N VAL A 26 -4.02 -8.08 -19.19
CA VAL A 26 -4.22 -8.40 -17.78
C VAL A 26 -2.85 -8.64 -17.13
N ASP A 27 -2.61 -7.95 -16.03
CA ASP A 27 -1.35 -7.96 -15.28
C ASP A 27 -1.50 -8.65 -13.93
N SER A 28 -2.61 -8.37 -13.23
CA SER A 28 -2.87 -9.00 -11.94
C SER A 28 -4.34 -8.96 -11.59
N VAL A 29 -4.79 -9.96 -10.84
CA VAL A 29 -6.11 -10.00 -10.23
C VAL A 29 -5.94 -9.88 -8.72
N LEU A 30 -6.72 -9.01 -8.10
CA LEU A 30 -6.80 -8.90 -6.65
C LEU A 30 -8.25 -8.88 -6.20
N THR A 31 -8.45 -9.26 -4.95
CA THR A 31 -9.78 -9.39 -4.36
C THR A 31 -9.87 -8.50 -3.13
N ILE A 32 -10.89 -7.65 -3.07
CA ILE A 32 -11.17 -6.79 -1.93
C ILE A 32 -12.44 -7.29 -1.25
N SER A 33 -12.38 -7.49 0.08
CA SER A 33 -13.56 -7.77 0.89
C SER A 33 -13.68 -6.74 2.01
N ALA A 34 -14.89 -6.22 2.21
CA ALA A 34 -15.18 -5.24 3.24
C ALA A 34 -16.12 -5.86 4.27
N SER A 35 -15.87 -5.56 5.54
CA SER A 35 -16.73 -5.89 6.67
C SER A 35 -16.99 -4.66 7.52
N GLN A 36 -17.84 -4.78 8.54
CA GLN A 36 -18.03 -3.73 9.54
C GLN A 36 -16.77 -3.37 10.33
N ARG A 37 -15.74 -4.23 10.30
CA ARG A 37 -14.52 -4.09 11.13
C ARG A 37 -13.27 -3.76 10.32
N ASN A 38 -13.20 -4.17 9.06
CA ASN A 38 -12.00 -4.00 8.25
C ASN A 38 -12.27 -4.13 6.75
N VAL A 39 -11.27 -3.73 5.98
CA VAL A 39 -11.13 -4.02 4.55
C VAL A 39 -9.90 -4.90 4.36
N LEU A 40 -10.08 -6.03 3.67
CA LEU A 40 -9.02 -6.97 3.34
C LEU A 40 -8.72 -6.92 1.84
N GLU A 41 -7.44 -6.91 1.49
CA GLU A 41 -6.95 -7.14 0.13
C GLU A 41 -6.30 -8.53 0.07
N LEU A 42 -6.66 -9.32 -0.93
CA LEU A 42 -5.96 -10.54 -1.31
C LEU A 42 -5.32 -10.34 -2.68
N ARG A 43 -4.00 -10.40 -2.73
CA ARG A 43 -3.21 -10.25 -3.96
C ARG A 43 -2.06 -11.22 -3.94
N ASN A 44 -1.84 -11.95 -5.02
CA ASN A 44 -0.75 -12.94 -5.14
C ASN A 44 -0.69 -13.89 -3.92
N ASN A 45 -1.85 -14.41 -3.50
CA ASN A 45 -2.04 -15.25 -2.31
C ASN A 45 -1.66 -14.59 -0.95
N THR A 46 -1.30 -13.31 -0.96
CA THR A 46 -0.99 -12.53 0.24
C THR A 46 -2.22 -11.76 0.67
N ARG A 47 -2.70 -12.02 1.90
CA ARG A 47 -3.85 -11.32 2.50
C ARG A 47 -3.36 -10.20 3.42
N ARG A 48 -3.87 -8.98 3.20
CA ARG A 48 -3.53 -7.79 3.99
C ARG A 48 -4.75 -7.07 4.53
N VAL A 49 -4.59 -6.45 5.69
CA VAL A 49 -5.55 -5.52 6.28
C VAL A 49 -5.25 -4.10 5.76
N GLU A 50 -6.08 -3.64 4.83
CA GLU A 50 -5.93 -2.31 4.22
C GLU A 50 -6.52 -1.19 5.08
N LEU A 51 -7.65 -1.45 5.73
CA LEU A 51 -8.34 -0.51 6.62
C LEU A 51 -8.93 -1.26 7.82
N VAL A 52 -9.00 -0.59 8.97
CA VAL A 52 -9.76 -1.02 10.15
C VAL A 52 -10.80 0.04 10.54
N PHE A 53 -11.97 -0.40 11.01
CA PHE A 53 -13.07 0.46 11.41
C PHE A 53 -13.26 0.43 12.94
N PRO A 54 -13.80 1.51 13.57
CA PRO A 54 -13.96 2.84 12.98
C PRO A 54 -12.61 3.48 12.61
N ILE A 55 -12.64 4.41 11.66
CA ILE A 55 -11.47 5.21 11.28
C ILE A 55 -11.29 6.32 12.32
N THR A 56 -10.11 6.39 12.91
CA THR A 56 -9.76 7.36 13.95
C THR A 56 -8.29 7.73 13.78
N GLU A 57 -7.97 9.01 13.92
CA GLU A 57 -6.61 9.52 13.76
C GLU A 57 -5.64 8.78 14.69
N GLY A 58 -4.48 8.39 14.16
CA GLY A 58 -3.44 7.66 14.90
C GLY A 58 -3.76 6.20 15.23
N LYS A 59 -4.95 5.66 14.92
CA LYS A 59 -5.26 4.24 15.15
C LYS A 59 -4.32 3.35 14.35
N GLN A 60 -3.75 2.35 15.02
CA GLN A 60 -2.78 1.41 14.44
C GLN A 60 -3.31 -0.02 14.39
N TRP A 61 -2.78 -0.83 13.47
CA TRP A 61 -3.11 -2.25 13.32
C TRP A 61 -1.98 -3.04 12.64
N ASP A 62 -2.04 -4.37 12.76
CA ASP A 62 -1.21 -5.25 11.95
C ASP A 62 -1.79 -5.38 10.53
N SER A 63 -1.08 -4.85 9.54
CA SER A 63 -1.44 -5.05 8.13
C SER A 63 -1.34 -6.51 7.68
N ASN A 64 -0.65 -7.38 8.42
CA ASN A 64 -0.47 -8.80 8.15
C ASN A 64 -1.27 -9.73 9.08
N ALA A 65 -2.21 -9.23 9.89
CA ALA A 65 -2.93 -10.00 10.91
C ALA A 65 -3.53 -11.34 10.42
N PHE A 66 -3.84 -11.44 9.12
CA PHE A 66 -4.46 -12.62 8.50
C PHE A 66 -3.57 -13.30 7.44
N ASN A 67 -2.27 -13.00 7.44
CA ASN A 67 -1.31 -13.61 6.53
C ASN A 67 -0.72 -14.88 7.16
N THR A 68 -0.93 -16.02 6.51
CA THR A 68 -0.47 -17.34 7.00
C THR A 68 0.74 -17.88 6.24
N LEU A 69 1.29 -17.13 5.28
CA LEU A 69 2.40 -17.58 4.44
C LEU A 69 3.71 -17.75 5.24
N SER A 70 4.60 -18.64 4.81
CA SER A 70 5.96 -18.77 5.38
C SER A 70 6.84 -17.57 5.00
N LEU A 71 8.00 -17.36 5.61
CA LEU A 71 8.85 -16.18 5.31
C LEU A 71 9.33 -16.18 3.86
N GLU A 72 9.52 -17.37 3.31
CA GLU A 72 10.01 -17.62 1.96
C GLU A 72 8.95 -17.31 0.88
N ASP A 73 7.67 -17.41 1.25
CA ASP A 73 6.54 -17.20 0.34
C ASP A 73 6.02 -15.76 0.31
N LEU A 74 6.57 -14.87 1.15
CA LEU A 74 6.11 -13.49 1.21
C LEU A 74 6.63 -12.67 0.05
N ASP A 75 5.75 -11.81 -0.49
CA ASP A 75 6.21 -10.72 -1.32
C ASP A 75 7.10 -9.74 -0.51
N PRO A 76 7.95 -8.93 -1.17
CA PRO A 76 8.88 -8.04 -0.48
C PRO A 76 8.24 -6.97 0.43
N ASP A 77 6.97 -6.59 0.21
CA ASP A 77 6.24 -5.69 1.11
C ASP A 77 5.77 -6.42 2.36
N ALA A 78 5.23 -7.63 2.20
CA ALA A 78 4.79 -8.42 3.34
C ALA A 78 5.99 -8.82 4.20
N LEU A 79 7.11 -9.16 3.55
CA LEU A 79 8.37 -9.46 4.23
C LEU A 79 8.89 -8.24 5.00
N ALA A 80 8.85 -7.04 4.42
CA ALA A 80 9.22 -5.80 5.11
C ALA A 80 8.37 -5.56 6.37
N ASN A 81 7.10 -6.01 6.35
CA ASN A 81 6.12 -5.78 7.42
C ASN A 81 5.99 -6.92 8.45
N ARG A 82 6.57 -8.11 8.24
CA ARG A 82 6.25 -9.31 9.06
C ARG A 82 7.01 -9.41 10.39
N ASN A 83 8.24 -8.92 10.45
CA ASN A 83 9.10 -9.11 11.63
C ASN A 83 9.04 -7.96 12.63
N TYR A 84 8.15 -6.97 12.43
CA TYR A 84 8.21 -5.71 13.14
C TYR A 84 6.85 -5.33 13.67
N GLU A 85 6.76 -5.46 15.00
CA GLU A 85 5.70 -5.04 15.92
C GLU A 85 4.27 -5.35 15.48
N VAL A 86 3.45 -5.80 16.42
CA VAL A 86 2.07 -6.24 16.17
C VAL A 86 1.21 -5.12 15.56
N LEU A 87 1.70 -3.88 15.44
CA LEU A 87 1.04 -2.75 14.80
C LEU A 87 2.03 -2.06 13.85
N ASN A 88 1.85 -2.23 12.54
CA ASN A 88 2.80 -1.76 11.51
C ASN A 88 2.16 -0.81 10.48
N ARG A 89 0.91 -0.43 10.70
CA ARG A 89 0.16 0.52 9.87
C ARG A 89 -0.72 1.40 10.74
N SER A 90 -0.82 2.67 10.40
CA SER A 90 -1.62 3.66 11.12
C SER A 90 -2.44 4.55 10.20
N TYR A 91 -3.45 5.19 10.75
CA TYR A 91 -4.12 6.33 10.12
C TYR A 91 -3.40 7.64 10.44
N ILE A 92 -3.22 8.46 9.39
CA ILE A 92 -2.81 9.86 9.46
C ILE A 92 -3.75 10.72 8.60
N ASN A 93 -3.91 12.00 8.95
CA ASN A 93 -4.69 12.99 8.19
C ASN A 93 -6.16 12.54 7.97
N VAL A 94 -6.78 11.97 9.00
CA VAL A 94 -8.20 11.57 8.96
C VAL A 94 -9.07 12.81 8.85
N GLY A 95 -10.04 12.81 7.92
CA GLY A 95 -10.96 13.93 7.75
C GLY A 95 -10.41 15.07 6.90
N GLN A 96 -9.12 15.03 6.53
CA GLN A 96 -8.49 16.12 5.81
C GLN A 96 -8.71 16.03 4.30
N SER A 97 -8.72 17.19 3.65
CA SER A 97 -8.77 17.27 2.19
C SER A 97 -7.44 16.85 1.56
N PHE A 98 -7.50 16.22 0.38
CA PHE A 98 -6.33 15.84 -0.39
C PHE A 98 -6.53 16.23 -1.86
N SER A 99 -5.50 16.81 -2.47
CA SER A 99 -5.49 17.12 -3.91
C SER A 99 -4.27 16.53 -4.59
N ILE A 100 -4.44 16.02 -5.80
CA ILE A 100 -3.37 15.44 -6.60
C ILE A 100 -3.52 15.79 -8.07
N ALA A 101 -2.42 16.17 -8.71
CA ALA A 101 -2.37 16.43 -10.15
C ALA A 101 -1.87 15.20 -10.91
N SER A 102 -2.56 14.85 -11.99
CA SER A 102 -2.17 13.75 -12.90
C SER A 102 -2.63 14.09 -14.31
N ASN A 103 -1.76 13.89 -15.31
CA ASN A 103 -2.04 14.18 -16.72
C ASN A 103 -2.60 15.60 -16.95
N GLY A 104 -2.06 16.61 -16.26
CA GLY A 104 -2.49 18.00 -16.37
C GLY A 104 -3.84 18.34 -15.72
N LYS A 105 -4.51 17.37 -15.07
CA LYS A 105 -5.76 17.57 -14.32
C LYS A 105 -5.52 17.45 -12.81
N THR A 106 -6.13 18.34 -12.04
CA THR A 106 -6.17 18.26 -10.58
C THR A 106 -7.43 17.55 -10.11
N TYR A 107 -7.26 16.59 -9.21
CA TYR A 107 -8.32 15.86 -8.54
C TYR A 107 -8.31 16.25 -7.06
N SER A 108 -9.44 16.69 -6.53
CA SER A 108 -9.57 17.16 -5.16
C SER A 108 -10.64 16.36 -4.42
N TYR A 109 -10.30 15.91 -3.22
CA TYR A 109 -11.14 15.09 -2.37
C TYR A 109 -11.27 15.77 -1.01
N PRO A 110 -12.47 16.19 -0.58
CA PRO A 110 -12.64 17.02 0.61
C PRO A 110 -12.45 16.24 1.93
N ASN A 111 -12.71 14.94 1.92
CA ASN A 111 -12.60 14.08 3.10
C ASN A 111 -11.85 12.80 2.75
N THR A 112 -10.65 12.64 3.33
CA THR A 112 -9.78 11.50 3.09
C THR A 112 -9.22 10.92 4.38
N VAL A 113 -8.60 9.75 4.24
CA VAL A 113 -7.70 9.17 5.24
C VAL A 113 -6.45 8.68 4.54
N THR A 114 -5.29 8.92 5.17
CA THR A 114 -4.02 8.34 4.72
C THR A 114 -3.69 7.16 5.63
N THR A 115 -3.26 6.05 5.04
CA THR A 115 -2.56 5.00 5.78
C THR A 115 -1.06 5.13 5.55
N LEU A 116 -0.29 4.95 6.61
CA LEU A 116 1.16 4.90 6.56
C LEU A 116 1.63 3.67 7.32
N ASN A 117 2.54 2.90 6.72
CA ASN A 117 3.21 1.84 7.45
C ASN A 117 4.35 2.43 8.29
N ASP A 118 4.37 2.09 9.58
CA ASP A 118 5.52 2.37 10.43
C ASP A 118 6.56 1.27 10.23
N LEU A 119 7.72 1.67 9.72
CA LEU A 119 8.84 0.78 9.42
C LEU A 119 10.14 1.26 10.09
N SER A 120 10.04 2.18 11.06
CA SER A 120 11.18 2.85 11.69
C SER A 120 12.10 1.93 12.51
N ASN A 121 11.58 0.80 12.98
CA ASN A 121 12.29 -0.21 13.76
C ASN A 121 12.73 -1.44 12.94
N ALA A 122 12.53 -1.45 11.62
CA ALA A 122 12.74 -2.65 10.81
C ALA A 122 14.19 -2.84 10.31
N ARG A 123 14.70 -4.09 10.31
CA ARG A 123 16.02 -4.46 9.72
C ARG A 123 16.14 -4.03 8.26
N THR A 124 15.01 -3.82 7.56
CA THR A 124 14.96 -3.34 6.16
C THR A 124 14.02 -2.13 5.95
N GLY A 125 13.56 -1.48 7.03
CA GLY A 125 12.57 -0.39 6.96
C GLY A 125 13.17 0.99 6.79
N VAL A 126 12.94 1.88 7.75
CA VAL A 126 13.48 3.25 7.77
C VAL A 126 14.55 3.33 8.86
N ASN A 127 15.81 3.29 8.46
CA ASN A 127 16.98 3.47 9.35
C ASN A 127 18.15 4.06 8.54
N ALA A 128 19.35 4.10 9.11
CA ALA A 128 20.51 4.66 8.40
C ALA A 128 20.79 3.96 7.05
N TYR A 129 20.52 2.66 6.93
CA TYR A 129 20.82 1.86 5.75
C TYR A 129 19.65 1.74 4.76
N TYR A 130 18.42 1.87 5.24
CA TYR A 130 17.22 1.60 4.46
C TYR A 130 16.20 2.73 4.58
N TYR A 131 15.44 2.97 3.52
CA TYR A 131 14.27 3.84 3.56
C TYR A 131 13.12 3.21 2.82
N THR A 132 12.11 2.76 3.57
CA THR A 132 10.89 2.18 3.01
C THR A 132 9.68 3.02 3.36
N VAL A 133 8.86 3.35 2.37
CA VAL A 133 7.58 4.04 2.54
C VAL A 133 6.49 3.25 1.85
N LEU A 134 5.45 2.91 2.60
CA LEU A 134 4.19 2.40 2.07
C LEU A 134 3.08 3.33 2.55
N ARG A 135 2.54 4.11 1.62
CA ARG A 135 1.50 5.11 1.89
C ARG A 135 0.34 4.93 0.92
N ASN A 136 -0.87 4.85 1.44
CA ASN A 136 -2.09 4.87 0.63
C ASN A 136 -2.99 6.02 1.10
N VAL A 137 -3.75 6.62 0.19
CA VAL A 137 -4.77 7.63 0.51
C VAL A 137 -6.10 7.14 -0.02
N TYR A 138 -7.12 7.24 0.83
CA TYR A 138 -8.48 6.81 0.55
C TYR A 138 -9.42 8.01 0.69
N ALA A 139 -10.28 8.22 -0.31
CA ALA A 139 -11.34 9.22 -0.25
C ALA A 139 -12.66 8.59 0.18
N GLN A 140 -13.41 9.30 1.02
CA GLN A 140 -14.72 8.86 1.49
C GLN A 140 -15.67 8.67 0.29
N GLY A 141 -16.35 7.52 0.24
CA GLY A 141 -17.29 7.19 -0.84
C GLY A 141 -16.66 6.83 -2.19
N VAL A 142 -15.33 6.94 -2.33
CA VAL A 142 -14.61 6.66 -3.58
C VAL A 142 -13.68 5.45 -3.42
N GLY A 143 -12.94 5.36 -2.32
CA GLY A 143 -11.92 4.32 -2.11
C GLY A 143 -10.50 4.83 -2.35
N PRO A 144 -9.53 3.97 -2.74
CA PRO A 144 -8.13 4.36 -2.87
C PRO A 144 -7.92 5.32 -4.04
N ILE A 145 -7.27 6.46 -3.78
CA ILE A 145 -7.02 7.54 -4.77
C ILE A 145 -5.52 7.79 -5.01
N TYR A 146 -4.66 7.34 -4.10
CA TYR A 146 -3.21 7.44 -4.24
C TYR A 146 -2.51 6.29 -3.56
N ARG A 147 -1.45 5.77 -4.18
CA ARG A 147 -0.54 4.79 -3.58
C ARG A 147 0.90 5.22 -3.84
N ALA A 148 1.74 5.15 -2.81
CA ALA A 148 3.16 5.37 -2.91
C ALA A 148 3.93 4.24 -2.23
N ARG A 149 4.84 3.63 -2.97
CA ARG A 149 5.78 2.62 -2.52
C ARG A 149 7.19 3.06 -2.85
N ARG A 150 8.02 3.21 -1.85
CA ARG A 150 9.45 3.51 -2.00
C ARG A 150 10.24 2.53 -1.19
N ARG A 151 11.34 2.06 -1.73
CA ARG A 151 12.32 1.23 -1.01
C ARG A 151 13.70 1.58 -1.52
N TYR A 152 14.49 2.20 -0.67
CA TYR A 152 15.87 2.59 -0.95
C TYR A 152 16.81 1.89 0.01
N ILE A 153 18.00 1.61 -0.48
CA ILE A 153 19.14 1.07 0.23
C ILE A 153 20.27 2.08 0.02
N TYR A 154 20.83 2.59 1.11
CA TYR A 154 21.89 3.60 1.09
C TYR A 154 23.30 3.01 1.15
N CYS A 155 23.41 1.68 1.28
CA CYS A 155 24.68 0.99 1.48
C CYS A 155 24.63 -0.47 1.00
N GLN A 156 25.70 -0.96 0.38
CA GLN A 156 25.87 -2.38 0.05
C GLN A 156 26.10 -3.21 1.34
N THR A 157 25.81 -4.52 1.34
CA THR A 157 26.19 -5.39 2.47
C THR A 157 27.71 -5.44 2.64
N GLY A 158 28.25 -5.09 3.83
CA GLY A 158 29.69 -5.07 4.14
C GLY A 158 30.10 -3.87 5.00
N ASN A 159 31.38 -3.47 4.93
CA ASN A 159 31.92 -2.26 5.57
C ASN A 159 31.67 -1.03 4.68
N CYS A 160 30.44 -0.53 4.63
CA CYS A 160 30.16 0.76 4.02
C CYS A 160 29.47 1.67 5.04
N THR A 161 29.71 2.99 4.92
CA THR A 161 29.05 4.00 5.73
C THR A 161 27.80 4.48 4.99
N PRO A 162 26.58 4.29 5.55
CA PRO A 162 25.37 4.72 4.87
C PRO A 162 25.35 6.24 4.68
N ASN A 163 25.03 6.68 3.46
CA ASN A 163 24.86 8.09 3.13
C ASN A 163 23.45 8.32 2.57
N PRO A 164 22.52 8.93 3.32
CA PRO A 164 21.17 9.23 2.84
C PRO A 164 21.12 10.13 1.59
N ALA A 165 22.20 10.84 1.27
CA ALA A 165 22.30 11.63 0.04
C ALA A 165 22.58 10.77 -1.22
N TYR A 166 22.93 9.49 -1.05
CA TYR A 166 23.26 8.59 -2.15
C TYR A 166 22.47 7.29 -2.07
N ILE A 167 21.55 7.08 -3.03
CA ILE A 167 20.80 5.83 -3.15
C ILE A 167 21.68 4.80 -3.88
N TYR A 168 22.16 3.79 -3.15
CA TYR A 168 22.93 2.69 -3.73
C TYR A 168 22.05 1.79 -4.61
N LEU A 169 20.88 1.38 -4.09
CA LEU A 169 19.89 0.62 -4.83
C LEU A 169 18.49 1.08 -4.42
N GLY A 170 17.57 1.19 -5.37
CA GLY A 170 16.24 1.68 -5.03
C GLY A 170 15.16 1.39 -6.05
N GLN A 171 13.93 1.35 -5.55
CA GLN A 171 12.72 1.35 -6.37
C GLN A 171 11.73 2.35 -5.78
N SER A 172 11.05 3.08 -6.67
CA SER A 172 10.01 4.02 -6.30
C SER A 172 8.85 3.87 -7.29
N ARG A 173 7.63 3.86 -6.76
CA ARG A 173 6.39 3.82 -7.53
C ARG A 173 5.36 4.72 -6.85
N SER A 174 4.78 5.61 -7.62
CA SER A 174 3.62 6.42 -7.24
C SER A 174 2.51 6.16 -8.24
N GLU A 175 1.29 5.95 -7.74
CA GLU A 175 0.10 5.67 -8.55
C GLU A 175 -0.98 6.67 -8.15
N VAL A 176 -1.50 7.41 -9.13
CA VAL A 176 -2.73 8.21 -8.97
C VAL A 176 -3.87 7.37 -9.50
N LEU A 177 -4.83 7.05 -8.61
CA LEU A 177 -5.95 6.20 -8.94
C LEU A 177 -7.17 7.10 -9.18
N VAL A 178 -7.56 7.18 -10.44
CA VAL A 178 -8.67 8.01 -10.88
C VAL A 178 -9.77 7.10 -11.38
N ASP A 179 -11.00 7.32 -10.90
CA ASP A 179 -12.15 6.72 -11.56
C ASP A 179 -12.38 7.45 -12.88
N SER A 180 -12.47 6.67 -13.96
CA SER A 180 -12.94 7.13 -15.25
C SER A 180 -14.26 6.41 -15.49
N SER A 181 -15.31 6.90 -14.85
CA SER A 181 -16.68 6.49 -15.14
C SER A 181 -16.86 6.65 -16.67
N LYS A 182 -17.20 5.55 -17.35
CA LYS A 182 -17.67 5.59 -18.74
C LYS A 182 -19.12 6.02 -18.78
#